data_AF-A0AAX2ZDD2-F1
#
_entry.id   AF-A0AAX2ZDD2-F1
#
_cell.length_a   1.000
_cell.length_b   1.000
_cell.length_c   1.000
_cell.angle_alpha   90.00
_cell.angle_beta   90.00
_cell.angle_gamma   90.00
#
_symmetry.space_group_name_H-M   'P 1'
#
loop_
_entity.id
_entity.type
_entity.pdbx_description
1 polymer ?
#
loop_
_entity_poly.entity_id
_entity_poly.type
_entity_poly.pdbx_seq_one_letter_code
_entity_poly.pdbx_strand_id
1 'polypeptide(L)' 'MRSELSFKTLNIDKILITCSKDNIYSAKTILNNGGILHCEDMDNKEKIQRYYIYL' A
#
# COMPACT_ATOMS: atom_id res chain seq x y z
N MET A 1 -26.93 7.95 -12.61
CA MET A 1 -25.90 7.05 -13.15
C MET A 1 -24.77 6.97 -12.12
N ARG A 2 -24.86 6.03 -11.17
CA ARG A 2 -23.77 5.75 -10.22
C ARG A 2 -22.83 4.77 -10.92
N SER A 3 -21.73 5.27 -11.46
CA SER A 3 -20.68 4.40 -11.98
C SER A 3 -19.91 3.80 -10.81
N GLU A 4 -20.34 2.62 -10.35
CA GLU A 4 -19.52 1.78 -9.47
C GLU A 4 -18.34 1.26 -10.31
N LEU A 5 -17.20 1.97 -10.24
CA LEU A 5 -15.94 1.47 -10.80
C LEU A 5 -15.52 0.24 -9.98
N SER A 6 -15.94 -0.93 -10.44
CA SER A 6 -15.52 -2.21 -9.88
C SER A 6 -14.05 -2.44 -10.23
N PHE A 7 -13.17 -2.51 -9.23
CA PHE A 7 -11.74 -2.81 -9.40
C PHE A 7 -11.46 -4.06 -10.26
N LYS A 8 -12.45 -4.96 -10.43
CA LYS A 8 -12.35 -6.15 -11.29
C LYS A 8 -12.06 -5.86 -12.77
N THR A 9 -12.32 -4.65 -13.27
CA THR A 9 -12.07 -4.32 -14.68
C THR A 9 -10.72 -3.64 -14.92
N LEU A 10 -10.00 -3.26 -13.87
CA LEU A 10 -8.66 -2.70 -13.98
C LEU A 10 -7.68 -3.87 -13.84
N ASN A 11 -6.96 -4.18 -14.90
CA ASN A 11 -5.93 -5.23 -14.95
C ASN A 11 -4.71 -4.81 -14.12
N ILE A 12 -4.88 -4.74 -12.80
CA ILE A 12 -3.89 -4.27 -11.84
C ILE A 12 -3.13 -5.48 -11.33
N ASP A 13 -1.93 -5.69 -11.85
CA ASP A 13 -1.07 -6.80 -11.43
C ASP A 13 -0.36 -6.52 -10.08
N LYS A 14 -0.28 -5.23 -9.69
CA LYS A 14 0.34 -4.81 -8.43
C LYS A 14 -0.21 -3.48 -7.92
N ILE A 15 -0.26 -3.36 -6.59
CA ILE A 15 -0.68 -2.17 -5.87
C ILE A 15 0.51 -1.66 -5.05
N LEU A 16 0.70 -0.34 -5.01
CA LEU A 16 1.63 0.32 -4.11
C LEU A 16 0.86 0.89 -2.91
N ILE A 17 1.18 0.44 -1.70
CA ILE A 17 0.58 0.88 -0.45
C ILE A 17 1.62 1.65 0.36
N THR A 18 1.24 2.80 0.92
CA THR A 18 2.12 3.60 1.77
C THR A 18 1.56 3.65 3.19
N CYS A 19 2.41 3.53 4.20
CA CYS A 19 2.05 3.81 5.58
C CYS A 19 3.13 4.62 6.28
N SER A 20 2.77 5.27 7.39
CA SER A 20 3.76 5.81 8.32
C SER A 20 4.65 4.69 8.86
N LYS A 21 5.94 4.94 8.97
CA LYS A 21 6.92 4.02 9.58
C LYS A 21 6.63 3.82 11.07
N ASP A 22 6.09 4.85 11.72
CA ASP A 22 5.75 4.80 13.14
C ASP A 22 4.41 4.07 13.38
N ASN A 23 3.63 3.82 12.33
CA ASN A 23 2.42 3.00 12.39
C ASN A 23 2.74 1.50 12.22
N ILE A 24 3.28 0.92 13.28
CA ILE A 24 3.69 -0.50 13.36
C ILE A 24 2.52 -1.45 13.04
N TYR A 25 1.29 -1.11 13.41
CA TYR A 25 0.11 -1.94 13.17
C TYR A 25 -0.26 -2.00 11.69
N SER A 26 -0.19 -0.87 10.99
CA SER A 26 -0.38 -0.83 9.53
C SER A 26 0.73 -1.59 8.82
N ALA A 27 2.00 -1.37 9.17
CA ALA A 27 3.12 -2.10 8.58
C ALA A 27 2.95 -3.63 8.75
N LYS A 28 2.61 -4.10 9.96
CA LYS A 28 2.33 -5.52 10.22
C LYS A 28 1.15 -6.04 9.40
N THR A 29 0.07 -5.27 9.31
CA THR A 29 -1.11 -5.66 8.53
C THR A 29 -0.75 -5.81 7.05
N ILE A 30 0.01 -4.88 6.49
CA ILE A 30 0.44 -4.91 5.09
C ILE A 30 1.33 -6.13 4.83
N LEU A 31 2.33 -6.36 5.68
CA LEU A 31 3.20 -7.54 5.59
C LEU A 31 2.40 -8.85 5.67
N ASN A 32 1.42 -8.94 6.57
CA ASN A 32 0.59 -10.14 6.73
C ASN A 32 -0.35 -10.40 5.53
N ASN A 33 -0.61 -9.39 4.70
CA ASN A 33 -1.38 -9.51 3.45
C ASN A 33 -0.47 -9.65 2.21
N GLY A 34 0.80 -10.04 2.38
CA GLY A 34 1.74 -10.25 1.27
C GLY A 34 2.44 -8.99 0.78
N GLY A 35 2.39 -7.90 1.56
CA GLY A 35 3.15 -6.69 1.28
C GLY A 35 4.65 -6.92 1.31
N ILE A 36 5.35 -6.42 0.31
CA ILE A 36 6.82 -6.46 0.21
C ILE A 36 7.34 -5.03 0.32
N LEU A 37 8.17 -4.75 1.33
CA LEU A 37 8.75 -3.42 1.53
C LEU A 37 9.56 -3.01 0.29
N HIS A 38 9.13 -1.94 -0.36
CA HIS A 38 9.77 -1.39 -1.56
C HIS A 38 10.78 -0.31 -1.21
N CYS A 39 10.37 0.66 -0.39
CA CYS A 39 11.25 1.75 0.05
C CYS A 39 10.76 2.39 1.35
N GLU A 40 11.67 3.07 2.03
CA GLU A 40 11.36 4.03 3.08
C GLU A 40 11.75 5.42 2.59
N ASP A 41 10.99 6.43 2.99
CA ASP A 41 11.17 7.80 2.53
C ASP A 41 10.73 8.79 3.61
N MET A 42 11.01 10.08 3.42
CA MET A 42 10.39 11.13 4.22
C MET A 42 9.36 11.89 3.39
N ASP A 43 8.12 11.88 3.88
CA ASP A 43 7.09 12.79 3.40
C ASP A 43 7.00 13.96 4.41
N ASN A 44 7.52 15.11 3.99
CA ASN A 44 7.72 16.29 4.84
C ASN A 44 8.58 16.01 6.08
N LYS A 45 7.94 15.62 7.19
CA LYS A 45 8.55 15.33 8.49
C LYS A 45 8.18 13.94 9.02
N GLU A 46 7.39 13.19 8.26
CA GLU A 46 6.96 11.86 8.62
C GLU A 46 7.77 10.83 7.83
N LYS A 47 8.34 9.86 8.54
CA LYS A 47 8.97 8.71 7.88
C LYS A 47 7.86 7.82 7.37
N ILE A 48 7.86 7.53 6.09
CA ILE A 48 6.89 6.65 5.45
C ILE A 48 7.58 5.41 4.88
N GLN A 49 6.81 4.35 4.71
CA GLN A 49 7.21 3.10 4.10
C GLN A 49 6.24 2.78 2.98
N ARG A 50 6.75 2.32 1.84
CA ARG A 50 5.95 1.90 0.69
C ARG A 50 6.14 0.42 0.44
N TYR A 51 5.06 -0.27 0.11
CA TYR A 51 4.98 -1.71 -0.05
C TYR A 51 4.30 -2.07 -1.36
N TYR A 52 4.79 -3.09 -2.05
CA TYR A 52 4.05 -3.71 -3.16
C TYR A 52 3.20 -4.88 -2.66
N ILE A 53 1.97 -4.97 -3.15
CA ILE A 53 1.13 -6.17 -3.08
C ILE A 53 0.81 -6.60 -4.50
N TYR A 54 1.01 -7.88 -4.80
CA TYR A 54 0.64 -8.50 -6.06
C TYR A 54 -0.72 -9.21 -5.89
N LEU A 55 -1.63 -9.06 -6.86
CA LEU A 55 -2.98 -9.63 -6.84
C LEU A 55 -3.04 -11.03 -7.46
#